data_AF-A0A2N7JR35-F1
#
_entry.id   AF-A0A2N7JR35-F1
#
_cell.length_a   1.000
_cell.length_b   1.000
_cell.length_c   1.000
_cell.angle_alpha   90.00
_cell.angle_beta   90.00
_cell.angle_gamma   90.00
#
_symmetry.space_group_name_H-M   'P 1'
#
loop_
_entity.id
_entity.type
_entity.pdbx_description
1 polymer ?
#
loop_
_entity_poly.entity_id
_entity_poly.type
_entity_poly.pdbx_seq_one_letter_code
_entity_poly.pdbx_strand_id
1 'polypeptide(L)'
;MNTNNYNETLKDEYRTLVVAFFNTVEEQREDRELSARMLFEMAKSKSLTDKESMSADWLRNRVYQPQKYKHLPQWIAKSAYYCLMARNWTPTKNSEWFVMLAFYVREFGGDTPSYEALSQNLPANLEGELGFQWLKVCVNAVNDIKKQKQENPS
;
A
#
# COMPACT_ATOMS: atom_id res chain seq x y z
N MET A 1 -13.27 -13.83 -7.58
CA MET A 1 -12.15 -12.99 -8.08
C MET A 1 -11.00 -13.95 -8.39
N ASN A 2 -10.41 -13.90 -9.59
CA ASN A 2 -9.28 -14.77 -9.95
C ASN A 2 -8.06 -14.40 -9.08
N THR A 3 -7.26 -15.33 -8.60
CA THR A 3 -6.16 -15.08 -7.62
C THR A 3 -5.00 -14.24 -8.17
N ASN A 4 -4.70 -14.38 -9.46
CA ASN A 4 -3.81 -13.46 -10.18
C ASN A 4 -4.35 -12.01 -10.17
N ASN A 5 -5.68 -11.85 -10.06
CA ASN A 5 -6.32 -10.55 -10.01
C ASN A 5 -6.02 -9.81 -8.70
N TYR A 6 -5.95 -10.46 -7.53
CA TYR A 6 -5.70 -9.75 -6.26
C TYR A 6 -4.32 -9.09 -6.21
N ASN A 7 -3.26 -9.87 -6.52
CA ASN A 7 -1.90 -9.35 -6.49
C ASN A 7 -1.65 -8.31 -7.60
N GLU A 8 -2.28 -8.48 -8.77
CA GLU A 8 -2.20 -7.51 -9.86
C GLU A 8 -2.98 -6.23 -9.53
N THR A 9 -4.22 -6.35 -9.04
CA THR A 9 -5.02 -5.20 -8.56
C THR A 9 -4.25 -4.43 -7.50
N LEU A 10 -3.58 -5.12 -6.57
CA LEU A 10 -2.77 -4.44 -5.57
C LEU A 10 -1.62 -3.62 -6.18
N LYS A 11 -0.95 -4.17 -7.21
CA LYS A 11 0.12 -3.42 -7.91
C LYS A 11 -0.43 -2.24 -8.70
N ASP A 12 -1.63 -2.36 -9.26
CA ASP A 12 -2.31 -1.24 -9.93
C ASP A 12 -2.63 -0.11 -8.94
N GLU A 13 -2.98 -0.47 -7.70
CA GLU A 13 -3.35 0.47 -6.65
C GLU A 13 -2.17 1.05 -5.86
N TYR A 14 -0.94 0.61 -6.11
CA TYR A 14 0.26 1.24 -5.52
C TYR A 14 0.34 2.73 -5.75
N ARG A 15 -0.08 3.18 -6.95
CA ARG A 15 -0.13 4.60 -7.29
C ARG A 15 -1.13 5.37 -6.43
N THR A 16 -2.24 4.75 -6.08
CA THR A 16 -3.29 5.37 -5.25
C THR A 16 -2.73 5.83 -3.91
N LEU A 17 -1.89 5.03 -3.25
CA LEU A 17 -1.27 5.46 -1.98
C LEU A 17 -0.27 6.60 -2.14
N VAL A 18 0.53 6.58 -3.19
CA VAL A 18 1.54 7.62 -3.40
C VAL A 18 0.85 8.95 -3.69
N VAL A 19 -0.25 8.94 -4.46
CA VAL A 19 -1.07 10.13 -4.70
C VAL A 19 -1.78 10.60 -3.42
N ALA A 20 -2.35 9.69 -2.64
CA ALA A 20 -2.97 10.04 -1.35
C ALA A 20 -1.95 10.69 -0.40
N PHE A 21 -0.73 10.16 -0.36
CA PHE A 21 0.37 10.75 0.39
C PHE A 21 0.73 12.16 -0.11
N PHE A 22 0.87 12.37 -1.42
CA PHE A 22 1.12 13.71 -1.96
C PHE A 22 0.01 14.69 -1.58
N ASN A 23 -1.25 14.30 -1.73
CA ASN A 23 -2.39 15.16 -1.36
C ASN A 23 -2.45 15.47 0.14
N THR A 24 -1.84 14.64 0.99
CA THR A 24 -1.80 14.83 2.44
C THR A 24 -0.66 15.76 2.88
N VAL A 25 0.41 15.87 2.09
CA VAL A 25 1.67 16.53 2.52
C VAL A 25 2.00 17.76 1.69
N GLU A 26 1.53 17.83 0.45
CA GLU A 26 1.79 18.95 -0.45
C GLU A 26 0.67 19.98 -0.34
N GLU A 27 0.93 21.09 0.35
CA GLU A 27 0.02 22.23 0.42
C GLU A 27 0.27 23.20 -0.75
N GLN A 28 1.51 23.25 -1.22
CA GLN A 28 1.96 24.11 -2.32
C GLN A 28 2.79 23.34 -3.35
N ARG A 29 3.04 23.97 -4.50
CA ARG A 29 3.79 23.36 -5.60
C ARG A 29 5.27 23.16 -5.23
N GLU A 30 5.76 23.83 -4.22
CA GLU A 30 7.14 23.81 -3.75
C GLU A 30 7.39 22.61 -2.81
N ASP A 31 6.34 22.00 -2.26
CA ASP A 31 6.42 20.87 -1.33
C ASP A 31 6.79 19.53 -2.00
N ARG A 32 7.07 19.57 -3.30
CA ARG A 32 7.38 18.39 -4.11
C ARG A 32 8.67 17.70 -3.69
N GLU A 33 9.68 18.48 -3.37
CA GLU A 33 10.95 17.95 -2.85
C GLU A 33 10.79 17.47 -1.41
N LEU A 34 9.94 18.14 -0.63
CA LEU A 34 9.60 17.69 0.71
C LEU A 34 8.94 16.31 0.68
N SER A 35 7.88 16.13 -0.11
CA SER A 35 7.15 14.85 -0.18
C SER A 35 8.06 13.72 -0.68
N ALA A 36 8.89 13.97 -1.69
CA ALA A 36 9.87 13.00 -2.18
C ALA A 36 10.90 12.62 -1.11
N ARG A 37 11.45 13.61 -0.40
CA ARG A 37 12.39 13.39 0.72
C ARG A 37 11.74 12.57 1.82
N MET A 38 10.55 12.94 2.29
CA MET A 38 9.85 12.23 3.36
C MET A 38 9.58 10.76 3.00
N LEU A 39 9.16 10.50 1.74
CA LEU A 39 8.92 9.15 1.27
C LEU A 39 10.22 8.34 1.18
N PHE A 40 11.32 8.98 0.75
CA PHE A 40 12.63 8.35 0.68
C PHE A 40 13.21 8.04 2.07
N GLU A 41 13.13 8.97 3.01
CA GLU A 41 13.53 8.79 4.41
C GLU A 41 12.72 7.66 5.07
N MET A 42 11.42 7.58 4.80
CA MET A 42 10.59 6.46 5.24
C MET A 42 11.06 5.13 4.61
N ALA A 43 11.44 5.15 3.32
CA ALA A 43 11.98 3.97 2.66
C ALA A 43 13.29 3.49 3.31
N LYS A 44 14.19 4.42 3.66
CA LYS A 44 15.46 4.11 4.33
C LYS A 44 15.24 3.61 5.75
N SER A 45 14.40 4.26 6.54
CA SER A 45 14.14 3.89 7.94
C SER A 45 13.45 2.53 8.08
N LYS A 46 12.72 2.10 7.06
CA LYS A 46 12.06 0.79 6.98
C LYS A 46 12.82 -0.25 6.16
N SER A 47 14.06 0.06 5.74
CA SER A 47 14.92 -0.82 4.93
C SER A 47 14.22 -1.36 3.67
N LEU A 48 13.40 -0.53 3.02
CA LEU A 48 12.62 -0.92 1.84
C LEU A 48 13.41 -0.74 0.53
N THR A 49 14.54 -0.04 0.56
CA THR A 49 15.33 0.28 -0.63
C THR A 49 16.82 0.48 -0.33
N ASP A 50 17.65 -0.07 -1.21
CA ASP A 50 19.10 0.12 -1.22
C ASP A 50 19.52 1.33 -2.08
N LYS A 51 18.57 2.04 -2.69
CA LYS A 51 18.87 3.26 -3.42
C LYS A 51 19.51 4.30 -2.50
N GLU A 52 20.39 5.11 -3.07
CA GLU A 52 21.09 6.20 -2.38
C GLU A 52 20.30 7.50 -2.41
N SER A 53 19.50 7.73 -3.46
CA SER A 53 18.69 8.94 -3.60
C SER A 53 17.43 8.70 -4.42
N MET A 54 16.49 9.64 -4.29
CA MET A 54 15.28 9.75 -5.12
C MET A 54 14.92 11.22 -5.27
N SER A 55 14.86 11.74 -6.50
CA SER A 55 14.38 13.11 -6.75
C SER A 55 12.87 13.17 -6.92
N ALA A 56 12.27 14.34 -6.67
CA ALA A 56 10.84 14.55 -6.87
C ALA A 56 10.43 14.30 -8.32
N ASP A 57 11.23 14.75 -9.30
CA ASP A 57 10.95 14.54 -10.72
C ASP A 57 10.93 13.05 -11.10
N TRP A 58 11.89 12.27 -10.59
CA TRP A 58 11.94 10.83 -10.83
C TRP A 58 10.69 10.12 -10.32
N LEU A 59 10.25 10.51 -9.11
CA LEU A 59 9.08 9.95 -8.45
C LEU A 59 7.79 10.35 -9.17
N ARG A 60 7.63 11.64 -9.47
CA ARG A 60 6.45 12.19 -10.16
C ARG A 60 6.27 11.63 -11.55
N ASN A 61 7.34 11.47 -12.32
CA ASN A 61 7.28 10.87 -13.64
C ASN A 61 6.70 9.45 -13.58
N ARG A 62 7.02 8.68 -12.53
CA ARG A 62 6.46 7.33 -12.34
C ARG A 62 5.01 7.35 -11.89
N VAL A 63 4.67 8.27 -11.00
CA VAL A 63 3.30 8.40 -10.48
C VAL A 63 2.34 8.88 -11.56
N TYR A 64 2.68 9.94 -12.29
CA TYR A 64 1.76 10.64 -13.19
C TYR A 64 1.86 10.25 -14.67
N GLN A 65 2.75 9.33 -15.05
CA GLN A 65 2.81 8.78 -16.41
C GLN A 65 2.49 7.27 -16.42
N PRO A 66 1.26 6.87 -16.09
CA PRO A 66 0.87 5.45 -15.98
C PRO A 66 1.04 4.67 -17.30
N GLN A 67 0.95 5.35 -18.45
CA GLN A 67 1.18 4.74 -19.77
C GLN A 67 2.64 4.31 -19.97
N LYS A 68 3.60 5.02 -19.35
CA LYS A 68 5.04 4.71 -19.42
C LYS A 68 5.48 3.79 -18.28
N TYR A 69 4.87 3.94 -17.11
CA TYR A 69 5.20 3.19 -15.91
C TYR A 69 3.93 2.51 -15.39
N LYS A 70 3.60 1.32 -15.91
CA LYS A 70 2.37 0.60 -15.55
C LYS A 70 2.22 0.46 -14.02
N HIS A 71 3.18 -0.21 -13.38
CA HIS A 71 3.22 -0.39 -11.94
C HIS A 71 4.34 0.42 -11.29
N LEU A 72 4.08 0.94 -10.09
CA LEU A 72 5.12 1.50 -9.25
C LEU A 72 5.90 0.37 -8.55
N PRO A 73 7.20 0.57 -8.26
CA PRO A 73 7.91 -0.31 -7.34
C PRO A 73 7.20 -0.39 -5.98
N GLN A 74 7.07 -1.61 -5.44
CA GLN A 74 6.37 -1.85 -4.17
C GLN A 74 6.93 -1.02 -3.02
N TRP A 75 8.25 -0.81 -2.97
CA TRP A 75 8.88 -0.03 -1.91
C TRP A 75 8.35 1.41 -1.85
N ILE A 76 7.99 2.02 -2.99
CA ILE A 76 7.43 3.38 -3.01
C ILE A 76 6.05 3.39 -2.35
N ALA A 77 5.19 2.43 -2.73
CA ALA A 77 3.86 2.33 -2.17
C ALA A 77 3.87 1.94 -0.69
N LYS A 78 4.79 1.06 -0.27
CA LYS A 78 4.97 0.68 1.12
C LYS A 78 5.54 1.82 1.97
N SER A 79 6.42 2.66 1.42
CA SER A 79 6.83 3.91 2.07
C SER A 79 5.66 4.87 2.24
N ALA A 80 4.85 5.09 1.19
CA ALA A 80 3.66 5.94 1.26
C ALA A 80 2.66 5.41 2.31
N TYR A 81 2.43 4.10 2.35
CA TYR A 81 1.64 3.43 3.39
C TYR A 81 2.12 3.82 4.79
N TYR A 82 3.40 3.63 5.11
CA TYR A 82 3.91 3.98 6.44
C TYR A 82 3.85 5.48 6.73
N CYS A 83 4.08 6.34 5.74
CA CYS A 83 3.94 7.79 5.90
C CYS A 83 2.50 8.21 6.25
N LEU A 84 1.51 7.58 5.62
CA LEU A 84 0.08 7.80 5.89
C LEU A 84 -0.33 7.25 7.25
N MET A 85 0.15 6.05 7.62
CA MET A 85 -0.06 5.47 8.95
C MET A 85 0.50 6.36 10.05
N ALA A 86 1.73 6.89 9.88
CA ALA A 86 2.35 7.80 10.85
C ALA A 86 1.58 9.12 11.04
N ARG A 87 0.73 9.47 10.08
CA ARG A 87 -0.13 10.66 10.12
C ARG A 87 -1.55 10.35 10.60
N ASN A 88 -1.84 9.11 10.95
CA ASN A 88 -3.18 8.64 11.27
C ASN A 88 -4.20 8.97 10.15
N TRP A 89 -3.74 8.95 8.89
CA TRP A 89 -4.56 9.30 7.74
C TRP A 89 -5.60 8.21 7.45
N THR A 90 -6.85 8.60 7.21
CA THR A 90 -7.96 7.68 6.95
C THR A 90 -8.31 7.65 5.46
N PRO A 91 -8.42 6.45 4.86
CA PRO A 91 -8.86 6.29 3.47
C PRO A 91 -10.24 6.90 3.19
N THR A 92 -10.39 7.49 2.01
CA THR A 92 -11.62 8.19 1.59
C THR A 92 -12.34 7.51 0.44
N LYS A 93 -11.68 6.58 -0.27
CA LYS A 93 -12.25 5.80 -1.38
C LYS A 93 -11.86 4.34 -1.31
N ASN A 94 -12.64 3.49 -1.98
CA ASN A 94 -12.48 2.03 -1.96
C ASN A 94 -11.07 1.55 -2.34
N SER A 95 -10.44 2.17 -3.34
CA SER A 95 -9.09 1.79 -3.75
C SER A 95 -8.05 2.06 -2.66
N GLU A 96 -8.19 3.16 -1.92
CA GLU A 96 -7.32 3.49 -0.77
C GLU A 96 -7.54 2.51 0.38
N TRP A 97 -8.80 2.21 0.71
CA TRP A 97 -9.14 1.21 1.73
C TRP A 97 -8.52 -0.14 1.41
N PHE A 98 -8.71 -0.60 0.17
CA PHE A 98 -8.16 -1.86 -0.31
C PHE A 98 -6.64 -1.94 -0.14
N VAL A 99 -5.89 -0.97 -0.68
CA VAL A 99 -4.43 -1.02 -0.67
C VAL A 99 -3.84 -0.82 0.73
N MET A 100 -4.44 0.02 1.58
CA MET A 100 -4.03 0.17 2.99
C MET A 100 -4.20 -1.15 3.75
N LEU A 101 -5.34 -1.83 3.57
CA LEU A 101 -5.64 -3.08 4.27
C LEU A 101 -4.85 -4.25 3.69
N ALA A 102 -4.59 -4.26 2.39
CA ALA A 102 -3.72 -5.25 1.76
C ALA A 102 -2.28 -5.16 2.29
N PHE A 103 -1.75 -3.94 2.49
CA PHE A 103 -0.44 -3.78 3.14
C PHE A 103 -0.47 -4.18 4.61
N TYR A 104 -1.51 -3.81 5.35
CA TYR A 104 -1.68 -4.23 6.75
C TYR A 104 -1.70 -5.76 6.89
N VAL A 105 -2.53 -6.46 6.09
CA VAL A 105 -2.60 -7.93 6.12
C VAL A 105 -1.26 -8.57 5.76
N ARG A 106 -0.53 -8.04 4.77
CA ARG A 106 0.79 -8.57 4.40
C ARG A 106 1.85 -8.36 5.48
N GLU A 107 1.74 -7.26 6.22
CA GLU A 107 2.71 -6.90 7.25
C GLU A 107 2.49 -7.72 8.54
N PHE A 108 1.22 -7.87 8.95
CA PHE A 108 0.88 -8.42 10.27
C PHE A 108 0.24 -9.81 10.23
N GLY A 109 -0.25 -10.24 9.07
CA GLY A 109 -0.95 -11.51 8.91
C GLY A 109 -0.05 -12.71 8.59
N GLY A 110 1.20 -12.47 8.19
CA GLY A 110 2.12 -13.51 7.76
C GLY A 110 1.58 -14.36 6.60
N ASP A 111 2.01 -15.63 6.54
CA ASP A 111 1.61 -16.56 5.46
C ASP A 111 0.17 -17.08 5.58
N THR A 112 -0.45 -16.94 6.76
CA THR A 112 -1.80 -17.46 7.04
C THR A 112 -2.58 -16.45 7.86
N PRO A 113 -3.03 -15.34 7.24
CA PRO A 113 -3.72 -14.30 7.97
C PRO A 113 -5.04 -14.80 8.56
N SER A 114 -5.30 -14.46 9.83
CA SER A 114 -6.59 -14.66 10.50
C SER A 114 -7.33 -13.34 10.58
N TYR A 115 -8.60 -13.34 10.16
CA TYR A 115 -9.45 -12.16 10.25
C TYR A 115 -9.66 -11.76 11.72
N GLU A 116 -9.94 -12.73 12.59
CA GLU A 116 -10.20 -12.51 14.01
C GLU A 116 -9.01 -11.83 14.69
N ALA A 117 -7.80 -12.39 14.50
CA ALA A 117 -6.59 -11.84 15.12
C ALA A 117 -6.23 -10.44 14.60
N LEU A 118 -6.36 -10.23 13.29
CA LEU A 118 -6.07 -8.94 12.66
C LEU A 118 -7.11 -7.87 12.98
N SER A 119 -8.38 -8.26 13.11
CA SER A 119 -9.47 -7.31 13.43
C SER A 119 -9.34 -6.71 14.83
N GLN A 120 -8.76 -7.45 15.77
CA GLN A 120 -8.51 -6.98 17.14
C GLN A 120 -7.37 -5.98 17.25
N ASN A 121 -6.50 -5.91 16.24
CA ASN A 121 -5.31 -5.07 16.24
C ASN A 121 -5.32 -4.09 15.06
N LEU A 122 -6.50 -3.82 14.50
CA LEU A 122 -6.64 -2.93 13.36
C LEU A 122 -6.33 -1.50 13.83
N PRO A 123 -5.48 -0.75 13.13
CA PRO A 123 -5.18 0.63 13.53
C PRO A 123 -6.43 1.51 13.51
N ALA A 124 -6.55 2.43 14.46
CA ALA A 124 -7.74 3.27 14.64
C ALA A 124 -8.18 4.03 13.36
N ASN A 125 -7.24 4.51 12.55
CA ASN A 125 -7.54 5.17 11.27
C ASN A 125 -8.10 4.24 10.19
N LEU A 126 -8.03 2.93 10.41
CA LEU A 126 -8.53 1.87 9.55
C LEU A 126 -9.69 1.10 10.20
N GLU A 127 -10.08 1.44 11.42
CA GLU A 127 -11.25 0.87 12.08
C GLU A 127 -12.55 1.44 11.52
N GLY A 128 -13.62 0.64 11.58
CA GLY A 128 -14.95 0.99 11.09
C GLY A 128 -15.47 -0.01 10.07
N GLU A 129 -16.74 0.15 9.68
CA GLU A 129 -17.45 -0.82 8.84
C GLU A 129 -16.70 -1.14 7.54
N LEU A 130 -16.25 -0.11 6.80
CA LEU A 130 -15.48 -0.29 5.57
C LEU A 130 -14.12 -0.95 5.82
N GLY A 131 -13.45 -0.60 6.91
CA GLY A 131 -12.19 -1.22 7.30
C GLY A 131 -12.34 -2.72 7.51
N PHE A 132 -13.31 -3.14 8.33
CA PHE A 132 -13.57 -4.56 8.57
C PHE A 132 -13.98 -5.31 7.30
N GLN A 133 -14.78 -4.69 6.42
CA GLN A 133 -15.15 -5.27 5.14
C GLN A 133 -13.92 -5.53 4.26
N TRP A 134 -13.06 -4.53 4.07
CA TRP A 134 -11.83 -4.68 3.28
C TRP A 134 -10.82 -5.63 3.93
N LEU A 135 -10.81 -5.73 5.26
CA LEU A 135 -9.91 -6.62 5.99
C LEU A 135 -10.26 -8.06 5.64
N LYS A 136 -11.55 -8.40 5.74
CA LYS A 136 -12.09 -9.71 5.37
C LYS A 136 -11.77 -10.06 3.92
N VAL A 137 -11.96 -9.11 3.00
CA VAL A 137 -11.63 -9.31 1.57
C VAL A 137 -10.14 -9.63 1.39
N CYS A 138 -9.25 -8.88 2.01
CA CYS A 138 -7.80 -9.08 1.88
C CYS A 138 -7.35 -10.40 2.52
N VAL A 139 -7.84 -10.73 3.71
CA VAL A 139 -7.53 -12.00 4.39
C VAL A 139 -7.96 -13.21 3.56
N ASN A 140 -9.21 -13.18 3.06
CA ASN A 140 -9.73 -14.26 2.22
C ASN A 140 -8.90 -14.42 0.94
N ALA A 141 -8.57 -13.32 0.27
CA ALA A 141 -7.77 -13.36 -0.95
C ALA A 141 -6.38 -13.99 -0.73
N VAL A 142 -5.71 -13.66 0.37
CA VAL A 142 -4.40 -14.26 0.71
C VAL A 142 -4.54 -15.75 0.99
N ASN A 143 -5.55 -16.16 1.76
CA ASN A 143 -5.80 -17.56 2.07
C ASN A 143 -6.17 -18.38 0.81
N ASP A 144 -6.95 -17.81 -0.11
CA ASP A 144 -7.31 -18.45 -1.37
C ASP A 144 -6.09 -18.66 -2.28
N ILE A 145 -5.18 -17.67 -2.36
CA ILE A 145 -3.91 -17.82 -3.08
C ILE A 145 -3.09 -18.98 -2.50
N LYS A 146 -3.04 -19.11 -1.18
CA LYS A 146 -2.29 -20.19 -0.52
C LYS A 146 -2.88 -21.57 -0.85
N LYS A 147 -4.20 -21.73 -0.72
CA LYS A 147 -4.88 -22.99 -1.02
C LYS A 147 -4.61 -23.44 -2.45
N GLN A 148 -4.71 -22.54 -3.42
CA GLN A 148 -4.45 -22.87 -4.82
C GLN A 148 -3.01 -23.29 -5.10
N LYS A 149 -2.02 -22.70 -4.41
CA LYS A 149 -0.62 -23.14 -4.51
C LYS A 149 -0.38 -24.52 -3.91
N GLN A 150 -1.14 -24.89 -2.88
CA GLN A 150 -1.06 -26.22 -2.27
C GLN A 150 -1.75 -27.29 -3.12
N GLU A 151 -2.84 -26.91 -3.82
CA GLU A 151 -3.58 -27.79 -4.72
C GLU A 151 -2.87 -27.97 -6.08
N ASN A 152 -2.08 -26.98 -6.51
CA ASN A 152 -1.26 -27.03 -7.72
C ASN A 152 0.23 -26.76 -7.43
N PRO A 153 0.93 -27.69 -6.75
CA PRO A 153 2.37 -27.59 -6.57
C PRO A 153 3.03 -27.79 -7.94
N SER A 154 3.49 -26.69 -8.54
CA SER A 154 4.29 -26.73 -9.78
C SER A 154 5.69 -27.26 -9.50
#